data_AF-A0A9P0BYF5-F1
#
_entry.id   AF-A0A9P0BYF5-F1
#
_cell.length_a   1.000
_cell.length_b   1.000
_cell.length_c   1.000
_cell.angle_alpha   90.00
_cell.angle_beta   90.00
_cell.angle_gamma   90.00
#
_symmetry.space_group_name_H-M   'P 1'
#
loop_
_entity.id
_entity.type
_entity.pdbx_description
1 polymer ?
#
loop_
_entity_poly.entity_id
_entity_poly.type
_entity_poly.pdbx_seq_one_letter_code
_entity_poly.pdbx_strand_id
1 'polypeptide(L)'
;MSKANVVLRDISPVMQKFRDFLLGRKHTNALRFEPLIADRTQPPPQIPDGVSHKHAQNYYFTRDARREVAPPVDLSKKLLEASSDKEGAKQAANVRPTPGPVYQWDKHY
;
A
#
# COMPACT_ATOMS: atom_id res chain seq x y z
N MET A 1 -40.76 -18.96 30.01
CA MET A 1 -39.45 -19.53 29.64
C MET A 1 -38.80 -18.59 28.63
N SER A 2 -37.68 -17.94 28.97
CA SER A 2 -36.94 -17.10 28.03
C SER A 2 -36.42 -17.99 26.89
N LYS A 3 -36.70 -17.60 25.64
CA LYS A 3 -36.16 -18.33 24.48
C LYS A 3 -34.64 -18.25 24.54
N ALA A 4 -33.96 -19.39 24.60
CA ALA A 4 -32.52 -19.45 24.46
C ALA A 4 -32.14 -18.70 23.18
N ASN A 5 -31.21 -17.75 23.30
CA ASN A 5 -30.79 -16.89 22.21
C ASN A 5 -29.93 -17.74 21.25
N VAL A 6 -30.58 -18.40 20.29
CA VAL A 6 -29.89 -19.19 19.27
C VAL A 6 -29.10 -18.22 18.40
N VAL A 7 -27.79 -18.45 18.27
CA VAL A 7 -26.92 -17.66 17.40
C VAL A 7 -27.49 -17.70 15.97
N LEU A 8 -27.60 -16.53 15.36
CA LEU A 8 -28.19 -16.34 14.03
C LEU A 8 -27.59 -17.34 13.03
N ARG A 9 -28.45 -18.16 12.42
CA ARG A 9 -28.09 -19.15 11.38
C ARG A 9 -26.98 -20.14 11.80
N ASP A 10 -26.97 -20.55 13.07
CA ASP A 10 -26.13 -21.67 13.57
C ASP A 10 -26.97 -22.93 13.87
N ILE A 11 -26.28 -24.06 14.09
CA ILE A 11 -26.86 -25.38 14.39
C ILE A 11 -27.43 -25.38 15.83
N SER A 12 -28.21 -26.39 16.21
CA SER A 12 -28.73 -26.54 17.57
C SER A 12 -27.62 -26.55 18.64
N PRO A 13 -27.88 -26.05 19.86
CA PRO A 13 -26.84 -25.90 20.90
C PRO A 13 -26.08 -27.19 21.27
N VAL A 14 -26.73 -28.36 21.16
CA VAL A 14 -26.08 -29.66 21.40
C VAL A 14 -25.04 -29.95 20.32
N MET A 15 -25.40 -29.73 19.05
CA MET A 15 -24.50 -29.93 17.92
C MET A 15 -23.37 -28.89 17.89
N GLN A 16 -23.61 -27.66 18.36
CA GLN A 16 -22.56 -26.66 18.54
C GLN A 16 -21.48 -27.16 19.50
N LYS A 17 -21.87 -27.69 20.67
CA LYS A 17 -20.92 -28.25 21.65
C LYS A 17 -20.14 -29.45 21.10
N PHE A 18 -20.83 -30.33 20.36
CA PHE A 18 -20.18 -31.46 19.72
C PHE A 18 -19.15 -31.02 18.67
N ARG A 19 -19.51 -30.05 17.82
CA ARG A 19 -18.60 -29.43 16.84
C ARG A 19 -17.40 -28.78 17.52
N ASP A 20 -17.62 -27.95 18.53
CA ASP A 20 -16.56 -27.21 19.21
C ASP A 20 -15.60 -28.17 19.95
N PHE A 21 -16.11 -29.28 20.48
CA PHE A 21 -15.31 -30.36 21.04
C PHE A 21 -14.40 -31.01 19.99
N LEU A 22 -14.96 -31.42 18.84
CA LEU A 22 -14.18 -32.03 17.76
C LEU A 22 -13.17 -31.07 17.13
N LEU A 23 -13.48 -29.77 17.08
CA LEU A 23 -12.58 -28.73 16.56
C LEU A 23 -11.49 -28.31 17.55
N GLY A 24 -11.62 -28.63 18.84
CA GLY A 24 -10.73 -28.13 19.90
C GLY A 24 -10.79 -26.61 20.10
N ARG A 25 -11.76 -25.93 19.50
CA ARG A 25 -11.97 -24.48 19.56
C ARG A 25 -13.42 -24.13 19.24
N LYS A 26 -13.85 -22.93 19.65
CA LYS A 26 -15.15 -22.39 19.23
C LYS A 26 -15.16 -22.18 17.72
N HIS A 27 -16.19 -22.71 17.06
CA HIS A 27 -16.35 -22.53 15.62
C HIS A 27 -16.65 -21.07 15.27
N THR A 28 -15.90 -20.54 14.31
CA THR A 28 -16.13 -19.23 13.72
C THR A 28 -16.80 -19.40 12.36
N ASN A 29 -18.04 -18.91 12.22
CA ASN A 29 -18.79 -19.03 10.98
C ASN A 29 -18.19 -18.10 9.89
N ALA A 30 -17.74 -18.68 8.77
CA ALA A 30 -17.18 -17.94 7.63
C ALA A 30 -18.24 -17.54 6.59
N LEU A 31 -19.49 -17.98 6.76
CA LEU A 31 -20.59 -17.66 5.85
C LEU A 31 -21.07 -16.22 6.08
N ARG A 32 -21.48 -15.58 4.98
CA ARG A 32 -22.06 -14.25 4.98
C ARG A 32 -23.57 -14.35 4.92
N PHE A 33 -24.24 -13.75 5.89
CA PHE A 33 -25.70 -13.68 5.94
C PHE A 33 -26.16 -12.25 5.71
N GLU A 34 -27.31 -12.10 5.05
CA GLU A 34 -27.93 -10.83 4.67
C GLU A 34 -27.94 -9.76 5.78
N PRO A 35 -28.38 -10.03 7.03
CA PRO A 35 -28.41 -8.99 8.06
C PRO A 35 -27.03 -8.61 8.62
N LEU A 36 -25.96 -9.32 8.24
CA LEU A 36 -24.59 -9.09 8.70
C LEU A 36 -23.70 -8.46 7.61
N ILE A 37 -24.25 -8.18 6.44
CA ILE A 37 -23.56 -7.54 5.32
C ILE A 37 -24.29 -6.28 4.91
N ALA A 38 -23.57 -5.37 4.25
CA ALA A 38 -24.22 -4.21 3.65
C ALA A 38 -25.23 -4.65 2.57
N ASP A 39 -26.29 -3.87 2.42
CA ASP A 39 -27.32 -4.11 1.41
C ASP A 39 -26.72 -4.12 -0.01
N ARG A 40 -27.34 -4.86 -0.92
CA ARG A 40 -26.93 -4.88 -2.33
C ARG A 40 -27.18 -3.55 -3.03
N THR A 41 -28.18 -2.81 -2.57
CA THR A 41 -28.54 -1.49 -3.09
C THR A 41 -28.00 -0.43 -2.15
N GLN A 42 -27.14 0.44 -2.67
CA GLN A 42 -26.57 1.56 -1.92
C GLN A 42 -27.15 2.88 -2.42
N PRO A 43 -27.33 3.89 -1.55
CA PRO A 43 -27.73 5.21 -2.00
C PRO A 43 -26.65 5.84 -2.89
N PRO A 44 -27.00 6.77 -3.80
CA PRO A 44 -26.02 7.49 -4.60
C PRO A 44 -25.01 8.23 -3.70
N PRO A 45 -23.69 8.02 -3.87
CA PRO A 45 -22.68 8.70 -3.05
C PRO A 45 -22.43 10.14 -3.53
N GLN A 46 -22.02 11.01 -2.62
CA GLN A 46 -21.40 12.31 -2.93
C GLN A 46 -19.89 12.20 -2.71
N ILE A 47 -19.13 12.12 -3.80
CA ILE A 47 -17.68 11.94 -3.76
C ILE A 47 -17.00 13.32 -3.71
N PRO A 48 -15.98 13.53 -2.86
CA PRO A 48 -15.24 14.78 -2.84
C PRO A 48 -14.44 14.99 -4.12
N ASP A 49 -14.28 16.26 -4.49
CA ASP A 49 -13.49 16.65 -5.64
C ASP A 49 -11.99 16.36 -5.44
N GLY A 50 -11.30 16.03 -6.54
CA GLY A 50 -9.84 15.89 -6.56
C GLY A 50 -9.11 17.23 -6.50
N VAL A 51 -7.80 17.19 -6.21
CA VAL A 51 -6.94 18.37 -5.96
C VAL A 51 -6.88 19.41 -7.10
N SER A 52 -7.24 19.02 -8.33
CA SER A 52 -7.26 19.89 -9.50
C SER A 52 -8.65 20.45 -9.84
N HIS A 53 -9.66 20.31 -8.98
CA HIS A 53 -10.94 21.02 -9.12
C HIS A 53 -10.83 22.42 -8.51
N LYS A 54 -10.00 23.25 -9.12
CA LYS A 54 -9.74 24.64 -8.70
C LYS A 54 -10.16 25.60 -9.81
N HIS A 55 -10.86 26.67 -9.44
CA HIS A 55 -11.36 27.69 -10.38
C HIS A 55 -10.27 28.65 -10.90
N ALA A 56 -9.18 28.83 -10.15
CA ALA A 56 -8.06 29.70 -10.51
C ALA A 56 -6.72 29.03 -10.19
N GLN A 57 -5.64 29.54 -10.81
CA GLN A 57 -4.26 29.07 -10.58
C GLN A 57 -4.09 27.55 -10.81
N ASN A 58 -4.72 27.02 -11.85
CA ASN A 58 -4.80 25.59 -12.12
C ASN A 58 -4.53 25.23 -13.60
N TYR A 59 -3.57 25.95 -14.18
CA TYR A 59 -3.17 25.73 -15.56
C TYR A 59 -2.59 24.32 -15.72
N TYR A 60 -2.97 23.63 -16.80
CA TYR A 60 -2.55 22.26 -17.01
C TYR A 60 -1.03 22.12 -17.19
N PHE A 61 -0.37 23.12 -17.79
CA PHE A 61 1.07 23.08 -18.07
C PHE A 61 1.94 22.98 -16.81
N THR A 62 1.46 23.44 -15.65
CA THR A 62 2.22 23.38 -14.39
C THR A 62 2.13 22.03 -13.67
N ARG A 63 1.31 21.10 -14.18
CA ARG A 63 1.06 19.77 -13.58
C ARG A 63 1.05 18.64 -14.61
N ASP A 64 1.49 18.90 -15.83
CA ASP A 64 1.55 17.90 -16.90
C ASP A 64 2.84 17.09 -16.80
N ALA A 65 2.88 16.15 -15.85
CA ALA A 65 4.03 15.26 -15.64
C ALA A 65 4.42 14.45 -16.90
N ARG A 66 3.51 14.27 -17.86
CA ARG A 66 3.82 13.59 -19.13
C ARG A 66 4.82 14.38 -19.98
N ARG A 67 4.87 15.71 -19.82
CA ARG A 67 5.81 16.60 -20.52
C ARG A 67 7.07 16.87 -19.71
N GLU A 68 7.12 16.47 -18.46
CA GLU A 68 8.30 16.59 -17.61
C GLU A 68 9.32 15.46 -17.87
N VAL A 69 8.90 14.38 -18.52
CA VAL A 69 9.78 13.25 -18.85
C VAL A 69 10.81 13.67 -19.90
N ALA A 70 12.07 13.73 -19.49
CA ALA A 70 13.21 13.92 -20.38
C ALA A 70 13.77 12.57 -20.87
N PRO A 71 14.41 12.52 -22.06
CA PRO A 71 15.16 11.35 -22.49
C PRO A 71 16.22 10.94 -21.46
N PRO A 72 16.54 9.64 -21.34
CA PRO A 72 17.57 9.18 -20.41
C PRO A 72 18.94 9.78 -20.75
N VAL A 73 19.71 10.08 -19.71
CA VAL A 73 21.07 10.61 -19.87
C VAL A 73 22.02 9.48 -20.25
N ASP A 74 22.70 9.63 -21.39
CA ASP A 74 23.74 8.71 -21.85
C ASP A 74 25.06 8.99 -21.13
N LEU A 75 25.40 8.14 -20.15
CA LEU A 75 26.62 8.25 -19.34
C LEU A 75 27.92 8.00 -20.14
N SER A 76 27.84 7.41 -21.34
CA SER A 76 29.02 7.16 -22.19
C SER A 76 29.43 8.39 -23.00
N LYS A 77 28.45 9.21 -23.39
CA LYS A 77 28.65 10.45 -24.18
C LYS A 77 28.75 11.68 -23.30
N LYS A 78 28.09 11.67 -22.14
CA LYS A 78 28.30 12.65 -21.09
C LYS A 78 29.64 12.31 -20.46
N LEU A 79 30.73 12.80 -21.07
CA LEU A 79 32.04 12.83 -20.44
C LEU A 79 31.79 13.36 -19.03
N LEU A 80 31.98 12.49 -18.02
CA LEU A 80 32.11 12.96 -16.66
C LEU A 80 33.18 14.04 -16.76
N GLU A 81 32.82 15.32 -16.61
CA GLU A 81 33.81 16.33 -16.33
C GLU A 81 34.48 15.84 -15.05
N ALA A 82 35.58 15.12 -15.22
CA ALA A 82 36.47 14.75 -14.14
C ALA A 82 36.88 16.08 -13.56
N SER A 83 36.23 16.44 -12.45
CA SER A 83 36.38 17.66 -11.66
C SER A 83 37.43 18.60 -12.27
N SER A 84 36.99 19.55 -13.09
CA SER A 84 37.85 20.63 -13.58
C SER A 84 38.12 21.66 -12.48
N ASP A 85 38.28 21.18 -11.24
CA ASP A 85 39.04 21.88 -10.21
C ASP A 85 40.49 21.83 -10.70
N LYS A 86 40.88 22.94 -11.30
CA LYS A 86 42.27 23.33 -11.49
C LYS A 86 43.02 23.05 -10.17
N GLU A 87 44.19 22.43 -10.31
CA GLU A 87 45.23 22.25 -9.28
C GLU A 87 45.01 21.09 -8.29
N GLY A 88 45.50 19.90 -8.70
CA GLY A 88 45.84 18.81 -7.79
C GLY A 88 45.24 17.46 -8.21
N ALA A 89 46.09 16.46 -8.45
CA ALA A 89 45.65 15.09 -8.70
C ALA A 89 44.90 14.55 -7.48
N LYS A 90 43.57 14.49 -7.53
CA LYS A 90 42.76 13.85 -6.49
C LYS A 90 43.07 12.36 -6.52
N GLN A 91 43.58 11.84 -5.39
CA GLN A 91 43.85 10.41 -5.20
C GLN A 91 42.57 9.61 -5.51
N ALA A 92 42.72 8.49 -6.23
CA ALA A 92 41.60 7.61 -6.55
C ALA A 92 40.87 7.23 -5.25
N ALA A 93 39.56 7.51 -5.19
CA ALA A 93 38.75 7.15 -4.04
C ALA A 93 38.83 5.63 -3.82
N ASN A 94 39.37 5.22 -2.67
CA ASN A 94 39.51 3.81 -2.29
C ASN A 94 38.17 3.09 -2.03
N VAL A 95 37.06 3.83 -2.07
CA VAL A 95 35.71 3.31 -1.84
C VAL A 95 34.98 3.21 -3.17
N ARG A 96 34.56 1.99 -3.52
CA ARG A 96 33.78 1.73 -4.72
C ARG A 96 32.38 2.35 -4.56
N PRO A 97 31.85 3.08 -5.56
CA PRO A 97 30.50 3.61 -5.48
C PRO A 97 29.48 2.47 -5.41
N THR A 98 28.56 2.53 -4.43
CA THR A 98 27.42 1.62 -4.32
C THR A 98 26.15 2.30 -4.85
N PRO A 99 25.20 1.57 -5.48
CA PRO A 99 23.96 2.15 -5.99
C PRO A 99 23.02 2.77 -4.92
N GLY A 100 23.25 2.45 -3.65
CA GLY A 100 22.48 2.93 -2.52
C GLY A 100 22.94 2.29 -1.20
N PRO A 101 22.37 2.71 -0.06
CA PRO A 101 22.63 2.11 1.23
C PRO A 101 22.01 0.71 1.36
N VAL A 102 22.65 -0.17 2.12
CA VAL A 102 22.12 -1.49 2.48
C VAL A 102 21.29 -1.36 3.76
N TYR A 103 19.98 -1.64 3.68
CA TYR A 103 19.10 -1.64 4.84
C TYR A 103 18.92 -3.05 5.40
N GLN A 104 19.35 -3.26 6.64
CA GLN A 104 19.14 -4.51 7.37
C GLN A 104 17.95 -4.32 8.32
N TRP A 105 16.77 -4.76 7.87
CA TRP A 105 15.49 -4.55 8.56
C TRP A 105 15.37 -5.31 9.89
N ASP A 106 16.15 -6.38 10.06
CA ASP A 106 16.09 -7.28 11.23
C ASP A 106 17.47 -7.48 11.88
N LYS A 107 18.34 -6.46 11.81
CA LYS A 107 19.64 -6.56 12.46
C LYS A 107 19.47 -6.39 13.97
N HIS A 108 19.24 -7.50 14.66
CA HIS A 108 19.62 -7.60 16.05
C HIS A 108 21.16 -7.47 16.09
N TYR A 109 21.65 -6.39 16.70
CA TYR A 109 23.07 -6.06 16.97
C TYR A 109 23.89 -5.50 15.79
#